data_AF-A0A1V4V233-F1
#
_entry.id   AF-A0A1V4V233-F1
#
_cell.length_a   1.000
_cell.length_b   1.000
_cell.length_c   1.000
_cell.angle_alpha   90.00
_cell.angle_beta   90.00
_cell.angle_gamma   90.00
#
_symmetry.space_group_name_H-M   'P 1'
#
loop_
_entity.id
_entity.type
_entity.pdbx_description
1 polymer ?
#
loop_
_entity_poly.entity_id
_entity_poly.type
_entity_poly.pdbx_seq_one_letter_code
_entity_poly.pdbx_strand_id
1 'polypeptide(L)'
;MRKLLCWANAYTQIETSKIQIIDSGFRIPSKVSRYLESAKKRISRKRIVVFMAKKYKCTLCGYIYDPEIGDPDSGIAPNTPFEELPDSWTCPQCGASKSDFEELK
;
A
#
# COMPACT_ATOMS: atom_id res chain seq x y z
N MET A 1 1.13 56.13 -13.50
CA MET A 1 1.77 54.79 -13.53
C MET A 1 1.26 54.03 -12.31
N ARG A 2 0.35 53.06 -12.47
CA ARG A 2 0.63 51.61 -12.31
C ARG A 2 1.48 51.35 -11.05
N LYS A 3 1.07 50.64 -9.99
CA LYS A 3 0.12 49.54 -9.83
C LYS A 3 0.08 49.17 -8.31
N LEU A 4 -1.11 48.82 -7.82
CA LEU A 4 -1.42 47.63 -6.99
C LEU A 4 -0.73 47.53 -5.61
N LEU A 5 -1.36 47.93 -4.50
CA LEU A 5 -2.33 47.13 -3.72
C LEU A 5 -1.90 45.68 -3.46
N CYS A 6 -1.22 45.53 -2.32
CA CYS A 6 -1.38 44.51 -1.27
C CYS A 6 -2.36 43.36 -1.57
N TRP A 7 -1.77 42.19 -1.85
CA TRP A 7 -1.94 40.95 -1.08
C TRP A 7 -3.33 40.67 -0.48
N ALA A 8 -4.32 40.47 -1.35
CA ALA A 8 -5.58 39.82 -1.00
C ALA A 8 -5.64 38.44 -1.65
N ASN A 9 -5.69 37.41 -0.80
CA ASN A 9 -6.35 36.12 -0.98
C ASN A 9 -6.37 35.49 -2.38
N ALA A 10 -5.58 34.42 -2.54
CA ALA A 10 -5.90 33.33 -3.45
C ALA A 10 -5.59 31.98 -2.77
N TYR A 11 -6.11 31.80 -1.56
CA TYR A 11 -6.22 30.48 -0.94
C TYR A 11 -7.64 29.98 -1.22
N THR A 12 -7.87 29.40 -2.41
CA THR A 12 -8.94 28.43 -2.73
C THR A 12 -9.00 28.20 -4.25
N GLN A 13 -8.18 27.29 -4.77
CA GLN A 13 -8.58 26.41 -5.90
C GLN A 13 -7.53 25.31 -6.05
N ILE A 14 -7.70 24.25 -5.27
CA ILE A 14 -7.03 22.99 -5.54
C ILE A 14 -7.80 22.37 -6.71
N GLU A 15 -7.41 22.73 -7.93
CA GLU A 15 -7.86 22.03 -9.12
C GLU A 15 -6.86 20.90 -9.38
N THR A 16 -7.25 19.68 -9.03
CA THR A 16 -6.45 18.45 -9.02
C THR A 16 -6.07 17.94 -10.42
N SER A 17 -5.95 18.80 -11.42
CA SER A 17 -5.85 18.43 -12.84
C SER A 17 -4.53 18.80 -13.52
N LYS A 18 -3.53 19.32 -12.80
CA LYS A 18 -2.19 19.61 -13.35
C LYS A 18 -1.03 19.11 -12.49
N ILE A 19 -1.05 17.82 -12.15
CA ILE A 19 0.20 17.10 -11.89
C ILE A 19 0.75 16.67 -13.27
N GLN A 20 1.29 17.64 -14.00
CA GLN A 20 2.22 17.32 -15.09
C GLN A 20 3.62 17.43 -14.52
N ILE A 21 4.15 16.28 -14.10
CA ILE A 21 5.54 16.10 -13.72
C ILE A 21 6.36 16.19 -15.01
N ILE A 22 6.68 17.41 -15.46
CA ILE A 22 7.67 17.66 -16.52
C ILE A 22 8.63 18.78 -16.09
N ASP A 23 9.84 18.34 -15.72
CA ASP A 23 11.13 19.01 -15.94
C ASP A 23 11.35 20.49 -15.58
N SER A 24 10.75 21.00 -14.50
CA SER A 24 11.23 22.25 -13.88
C SER A 24 12.43 22.01 -12.97
N GLY A 25 13.55 21.50 -13.52
CA GLY A 25 14.94 21.69 -13.05
C GLY A 25 15.26 21.53 -11.55
N PHE A 26 14.44 20.85 -10.76
CA PHE A 26 14.67 20.70 -9.32
C PHE A 26 15.76 19.65 -9.12
N ARG A 27 17.03 20.10 -9.09
CA ARG A 27 18.18 19.24 -8.77
C ARG A 27 18.02 18.72 -7.35
N ILE A 28 17.50 17.51 -7.23
CA ILE A 28 17.34 16.79 -5.96
C ILE A 28 18.73 16.73 -5.30
N PRO A 29 18.92 17.26 -4.08
CA PRO A 29 20.20 17.18 -3.39
C PRO A 29 20.66 15.73 -3.26
N SER A 30 21.95 15.45 -3.46
CA SER A 30 22.50 14.08 -3.48
C SER A 30 22.17 13.27 -2.22
N LYS A 31 22.04 13.94 -1.07
CA LYS A 31 21.61 13.33 0.20
C LYS A 31 20.17 12.78 0.14
N VAL A 32 19.28 13.44 -0.60
CA VAL A 32 17.88 13.02 -0.82
C VAL A 32 17.82 11.89 -1.87
N SER A 33 18.67 11.89 -2.90
CA SER A 33 18.76 10.79 -3.88
C SER A 33 19.05 9.44 -3.21
N ARG A 34 20.04 9.41 -2.30
CA ARG A 34 20.41 8.19 -1.58
C ARG A 34 19.27 7.66 -0.68
N TYR A 35 18.49 8.56 -0.08
CA TYR A 35 17.31 8.19 0.71
C TYR A 35 16.21 7.58 -0.18
N LEU A 36 15.91 8.22 -1.32
CA LEU A 36 14.91 7.75 -2.27
C LEU A 36 15.30 6.42 -2.93
N GLU A 37 16.57 6.23 -3.28
CA GLU A 37 17.11 4.95 -3.77
C GLU A 37 16.98 3.83 -2.72
N SER A 38 17.32 4.14 -1.46
CA SER A 38 17.17 3.20 -0.35
C SER A 38 15.71 2.83 -0.09
N ALA A 39 14.79 3.80 -0.17
CA ALA A 39 13.35 3.58 -0.06
C ALA A 39 12.81 2.75 -1.23
N LYS A 40 13.16 3.08 -2.48
CA LYS A 40 12.79 2.32 -3.69
C LYS A 40 13.23 0.86 -3.60
N LYS A 41 14.45 0.58 -3.10
CA LYS A 41 14.96 -0.79 -2.92
C LYS A 41 14.21 -1.59 -1.85
N ARG A 42 13.71 -0.92 -0.80
CA ARG A 42 12.87 -1.57 0.24
C ARG A 42 11.46 -1.84 -0.29
N ILE A 43 10.86 -0.89 -0.99
CA ILE A 43 9.54 -1.03 -1.61
C ILE A 43 9.57 -2.13 -2.66
N SER A 44 10.60 -2.16 -3.53
CA SER A 44 10.79 -3.22 -4.54
C SER A 44 10.83 -4.61 -3.89
N ARG A 45 11.66 -4.81 -2.86
CA ARG A 45 11.73 -6.12 -2.20
C ARG A 45 10.42 -6.49 -1.52
N LYS A 46 9.81 -5.59 -0.76
CA LYS A 46 8.57 -5.88 -0.02
C LYS A 46 7.39 -6.17 -0.95
N ARG A 47 7.27 -5.46 -2.09
CA ARG A 47 6.23 -5.73 -3.09
C ARG A 47 6.39 -7.08 -3.77
N ILE A 48 7.63 -7.51 -4.05
CA ILE A 48 7.87 -8.79 -4.73
C ILE A 48 7.43 -9.96 -3.84
N VAL A 49 7.75 -9.93 -2.54
CA VAL A 49 7.36 -11.04 -1.63
C VAL A 49 5.84 -11.19 -1.54
N VAL A 50 5.12 -10.08 -1.54
CA VAL A 50 3.65 -10.06 -1.40
C VAL A 50 2.96 -10.38 -2.71
N PHE A 51 3.48 -9.88 -3.83
CA PHE A 51 2.97 -10.20 -5.15
C PHE A 51 3.17 -11.67 -5.52
N MET A 52 4.21 -12.33 -4.97
CA MET A 52 4.41 -13.77 -5.13
C MET A 52 3.67 -14.60 -4.07
N ALA A 53 3.06 -13.98 -3.06
CA ALA A 53 2.24 -14.68 -2.09
C ALA A 53 0.91 -15.08 -2.72
N LYS A 54 0.55 -16.35 -2.57
CA LYS A 54 -0.69 -16.90 -3.11
C LYS A 54 -1.89 -16.43 -2.28
N LYS A 55 -3.03 -16.27 -2.95
CA LYS A 55 -4.31 -16.02 -2.27
C LYS A 55 -4.88 -17.35 -1.79
N TYR A 56 -5.64 -17.31 -0.69
CA TYR A 56 -6.24 -18.50 -0.11
C TYR A 56 -7.72 -18.32 0.03
N LYS A 57 -8.50 -19.36 -0.26
CA LYS A 57 -9.96 -19.36 -0.14
C LYS A 57 -10.40 -20.31 0.95
N CYS A 58 -11.25 -19.84 1.84
CA CYS A 58 -11.91 -20.69 2.82
C CYS A 58 -12.89 -21.62 2.11
N THR A 59 -12.74 -22.92 2.32
CA THR A 59 -13.60 -23.95 1.72
C THR A 59 -15.01 -23.97 2.32
N LEU A 60 -15.18 -23.46 3.55
CA LEU A 60 -16.46 -23.48 4.27
C LEU A 60 -17.37 -22.30 3.94
N CYS A 61 -16.83 -21.07 3.87
CA CYS A 61 -17.62 -19.86 3.63
C CYS A 61 -17.28 -19.12 2.33
N GLY A 62 -16.20 -19.49 1.65
CA GLY A 62 -15.76 -18.84 0.42
C GLY A 62 -14.97 -17.53 0.61
N TYR A 63 -14.64 -17.14 1.85
CA TYR A 63 -13.79 -15.97 2.12
C TYR A 63 -12.42 -16.10 1.45
N ILE A 64 -11.92 -15.02 0.84
CA ILE A 64 -10.60 -14.99 0.18
C ILE A 64 -9.66 -14.13 1.01
N TYR A 65 -8.60 -14.75 1.53
CA TYR A 65 -7.49 -14.06 2.16
C TYR A 65 -6.57 -13.46 1.08
N ASP A 66 -6.41 -12.13 1.12
CA ASP A 66 -5.49 -11.39 0.27
C ASP A 66 -4.27 -10.93 1.08
N PRO A 67 -3.06 -11.44 0.77
CA PRO A 67 -1.83 -11.03 1.46
C PRO A 67 -1.54 -9.53 1.37
N GLU A 68 -1.97 -8.83 0.31
CA GLU A 68 -1.75 -7.38 0.17
C GLU A 68 -2.54 -6.58 1.20
N ILE A 69 -3.74 -7.06 1.54
CA ILE A 69 -4.66 -6.42 2.48
C ILE A 69 -4.39 -6.92 3.91
N GLY A 70 -4.05 -8.20 4.06
CA GLY A 70 -3.98 -8.86 5.36
C GLY A 70 -5.37 -9.02 6.00
N ASP A 71 -5.42 -8.97 7.32
CA ASP A 71 -6.67 -9.03 8.09
C ASP A 71 -6.57 -8.10 9.31
N PRO A 72 -6.83 -6.79 9.13
CA PRO A 72 -6.72 -5.80 10.20
C PRO A 72 -7.65 -6.05 11.38
N ASP A 73 -8.81 -6.68 11.13
CA ASP A 73 -9.80 -6.97 12.17
C ASP A 73 -9.27 -8.02 13.16
N SER A 74 -8.48 -8.99 12.67
CA SER A 74 -7.77 -9.98 13.49
C SER A 74 -6.35 -9.54 13.90
N GLY A 75 -5.96 -8.30 13.60
CA GLY A 75 -4.63 -7.76 13.93
C GLY A 75 -3.50 -8.22 13.00
N ILE A 76 -3.82 -8.76 11.83
CA ILE A 76 -2.85 -9.13 10.80
C ILE A 76 -2.56 -7.92 9.91
N ALA A 77 -1.30 -7.52 9.85
CA ALA A 77 -0.87 -6.40 9.02
C ALA A 77 -1.04 -6.70 7.51
N PRO A 78 -1.23 -5.66 6.68
CA PRO A 78 -1.14 -5.82 5.23
C PRO A 78 0.27 -6.28 4.86
N ASN A 79 0.38 -7.01 3.74
CA ASN A 79 1.61 -7.61 3.22
C ASN A 79 2.10 -8.83 4.02
N THR A 80 1.19 -9.55 4.69
CA THR A 80 1.50 -10.80 5.39
C THR A 80 1.09 -11.99 4.53
N PRO A 81 2.02 -12.85 4.09
CA PRO A 81 1.66 -14.07 3.37
C PRO A 81 0.90 -15.04 4.29
N PHE A 82 0.02 -15.85 3.71
CA PHE A 82 -0.79 -16.80 4.47
C PHE A 82 0.05 -17.78 5.31
N GLU A 83 1.22 -18.15 4.80
CA GLU A 83 2.17 -19.04 5.49
C GLU A 83 2.67 -18.45 6.82
N GLU A 84 2.83 -17.12 6.91
CA GLU A 84 3.27 -16.41 8.11
C GLU A 84 2.15 -16.16 9.13
N LEU A 85 0.89 -16.46 8.79
CA LEU A 85 -0.22 -16.32 9.74
C LEU A 85 -0.03 -17.25 10.94
N PRO A 86 -0.30 -16.80 12.18
CA PRO A 86 -0.23 -17.64 13.36
C PRO A 86 -1.25 -18.78 13.28
N ASP A 87 -0.94 -19.94 13.88
CA ASP A 87 -1.83 -21.11 13.85
C ASP A 87 -3.16 -20.88 14.58
N SER A 88 -3.20 -19.92 15.51
CA SER A 88 -4.41 -19.50 16.20
C SER A 88 -5.30 -18.57 15.38
N TRP A 89 -4.87 -18.14 14.19
CA TRP A 89 -5.70 -17.32 13.32
C TRP A 89 -6.85 -18.15 12.76
N THR A 90 -8.04 -17.54 12.73
CA THR A 90 -9.25 -18.16 12.23
C THR A 90 -9.91 -17.24 11.21
N CYS A 91 -10.71 -17.81 10.32
CA CYS A 91 -11.41 -17.05 9.30
C CYS A 91 -12.32 -15.99 9.97
N PRO A 92 -12.18 -14.69 9.63
CA PRO A 92 -12.97 -13.64 10.26
C PRO A 92 -14.47 -13.70 9.89
N GLN A 93 -14.84 -14.49 8.87
CA GLN A 93 -16.23 -14.65 8.44
C GLN A 93 -16.96 -15.83 9.10
N CYS A 94 -16.27 -16.93 9.39
CA CYS A 94 -16.93 -18.16 9.86
C CYS A 94 -16.22 -18.87 11.01
N GLY A 95 -15.05 -18.39 11.46
CA GLY A 95 -14.27 -19.02 12.53
C GLY A 95 -13.55 -20.31 12.12
N ALA A 96 -13.52 -20.63 10.82
CA ALA A 96 -12.77 -21.78 10.31
C ALA A 96 -11.27 -21.67 10.62
N SER A 97 -10.62 -22.82 10.77
CA SER A 97 -9.19 -22.87 11.06
C SER A 97 -8.36 -22.67 9.78
N LYS A 98 -7.05 -22.43 9.93
CA LYS A 98 -6.12 -22.28 8.81
C LYS A 98 -6.09 -23.50 7.88
N SER A 99 -6.41 -24.70 8.38
CA SER A 99 -6.45 -25.93 7.56
C SER A 99 -7.63 -25.98 6.59
N ASP A 100 -8.67 -25.19 6.82
CA ASP A 100 -9.88 -25.16 5.98
C ASP A 100 -9.73 -24.24 4.76
N PHE A 101 -8.51 -23.78 4.47
CA PHE A 101 -8.20 -22.89 3.36
C PHE A 101 -7.46 -23.63 2.23
N GLU A 102 -7.89 -23.37 1.00
CA GLU A 102 -7.25 -23.85 -0.21
C GLU A 102 -6.49 -22.73 -0.92
N GLU A 103 -5.36 -23.07 -1.52
CA GLU A 103 -4.59 -22.13 -2.34
C GLU A 103 -5.32 -21.86 -3.66
N LEU A 104 -5.52 -20.57 -3.99
CA LEU A 104 -5.98 -20.15 -5.29
C LEU A 104 -4.78 -20.03 -6.24
N LYS A 105 -4.77 -20.89 -7.26
CA LYS A 105 -3.77 -20.91 -8.35
C LYS A 105 -4.14 -19.98 -9.49
#